data_AF-A0A7V9THE7-F1
#
_entry.id   AF-A0A7V9THE7-F1
#
_cell.length_a   1.000
_cell.length_b   1.000
_cell.length_c   1.000
_cell.angle_alpha   90.00
_cell.angle_beta   90.00
_cell.angle_gamma   90.00
#
_symmetry.space_group_name_H-M   'P 1'
#
loop_
_entity.id
_entity.type
_entity.pdbx_description
1 polymer ?
#
loop_
_entity_poly.entity_id
_entity_poly.type
_entity_poly.pdbx_seq_one_letter_code
_entity_poly.pdbx_strand_id
1 'polypeptide(L)'
;MSSHSDNVENEVYEHYLAALRSGERNRAFLVIDRAREAGMDIETLYVMVFQPALREIGSLWQANELTVADEHLATAITQAAMARAFERDFEWSAAPGRSLIAACPGMERHEVGLRMICDLLDLLGWETTYLGASV
;
A
#
# COMPACT_ATOMS: atom_id res chain seq x y z
N MET A 1 -10.52 -22.36 10.44
CA MET A 1 -11.08 -20.99 10.48
C MET A 1 -10.42 -20.05 9.46
N SER A 2 -9.26 -20.41 8.88
CA SER A 2 -8.53 -19.60 7.89
C SER A 2 -9.23 -19.39 6.54
N SER A 3 -10.05 -20.34 6.07
CA SER A 3 -10.63 -20.30 4.72
C SER A 3 -11.63 -19.16 4.44
N HIS A 4 -12.20 -18.54 5.48
CA HIS A 4 -13.14 -17.43 5.30
C HIS A 4 -12.40 -16.08 5.19
N SER A 5 -11.37 -15.88 6.01
CA SER A 5 -10.51 -14.70 5.97
C SER A 5 -9.72 -14.63 4.66
N ASP A 6 -9.14 -15.76 4.23
CA ASP A 6 -8.40 -15.86 2.96
C ASP A 6 -9.28 -15.46 1.76
N ASN A 7 -10.59 -15.75 1.83
CA ASN A 7 -11.53 -15.44 0.76
C ASN A 7 -11.88 -13.94 0.72
N VAL A 8 -12.00 -13.28 1.88
CA VAL A 8 -12.25 -11.84 1.97
C VAL A 8 -11.05 -11.05 1.47
N GLU A 9 -9.84 -11.43 1.88
CA GLU A 9 -8.59 -10.80 1.41
C GLU A 9 -8.47 -10.90 -0.11
N ASN A 10 -8.74 -12.09 -0.66
CA ASN A 10 -8.71 -12.29 -2.11
C ASN A 10 -9.77 -11.46 -2.84
N GLU A 11 -10.98 -11.35 -2.30
CA GLU A 11 -12.03 -10.50 -2.89
C GLU A 11 -11.63 -9.01 -2.89
N VAL A 12 -11.02 -8.51 -1.81
CA VAL A 12 -10.52 -7.14 -1.74
C VAL A 12 -9.39 -6.92 -2.75
N TYR A 13 -8.46 -7.87 -2.84
CA TYR A 13 -7.38 -7.87 -3.84
C TYR A 13 -7.91 -7.77 -5.28
N GLU A 14 -8.84 -8.64 -5.67
CA GLU A 14 -9.39 -8.66 -7.03
C GLU A 14 -10.09 -7.34 -7.39
N HIS A 15 -10.90 -6.82 -6.48
CA HIS A 15 -11.59 -5.55 -6.70
C HIS A 15 -10.61 -4.36 -6.76
N TYR A 16 -9.56 -4.38 -5.94
CA TYR A 16 -8.53 -3.36 -5.93
C TYR A 16 -7.69 -3.39 -7.22
N LEU A 17 -7.23 -4.57 -7.63
CA LEU A 17 -6.49 -4.78 -8.87
C LEU A 17 -7.31 -4.33 -10.09
N ALA A 18 -8.60 -4.69 -10.14
CA ALA A 18 -9.48 -4.26 -11.22
C ALA A 18 -9.60 -2.72 -11.28
N ALA A 19 -9.64 -2.04 -10.13
CA ALA A 19 -9.66 -0.59 -10.07
C ALA A 19 -8.33 0.03 -10.56
N LEU A 20 -7.18 -0.55 -10.20
CA LEU A 20 -5.87 -0.11 -10.68
C LEU A 20 -5.74 -0.25 -12.21
N ARG A 21 -6.10 -1.42 -12.76
CA ARG A 21 -6.09 -1.67 -14.21
C ARG A 21 -6.98 -0.72 -14.99
N SER A 22 -8.03 -0.21 -14.36
CA SER A 22 -8.98 0.73 -14.96
C SER A 22 -8.64 2.21 -14.68
N GLY A 23 -7.59 2.49 -13.89
CA GLY A 23 -7.24 3.85 -13.46
C GLY A 23 -8.28 4.50 -12.53
N GLU A 24 -9.20 3.72 -11.95
CA GLU A 24 -10.36 4.22 -11.20
C GLU A 24 -9.99 4.49 -9.73
N ARG A 25 -9.29 5.61 -9.46
CA ARG A 25 -8.86 5.99 -8.10
C ARG A 25 -9.98 5.93 -7.05
N ASN A 26 -11.15 6.48 -7.36
CA ASN A 26 -12.27 6.52 -6.40
C ASN A 26 -12.78 5.12 -6.05
N ARG A 27 -12.73 4.19 -7.01
CA ARG A 27 -13.10 2.79 -6.79
C ARG A 27 -12.07 2.09 -5.91
N ALA A 28 -10.78 2.33 -6.16
CA ALA A 28 -9.71 1.83 -5.31
C ALA A 28 -9.89 2.30 -3.84
N PHE A 29 -10.22 3.59 -3.65
CA PHE A 29 -10.49 4.16 -2.33
C PHE A 29 -11.70 3.52 -1.65
N LEU A 30 -12.79 3.32 -2.39
CA LEU A 30 -13.99 2.67 -1.85
C LEU A 30 -13.71 1.24 -1.38
N VAL A 31 -12.90 0.48 -2.13
CA VAL A 31 -12.51 -0.89 -1.77
C VAL A 31 -11.71 -0.90 -0.47
N ILE A 32 -10.70 -0.03 -0.34
CA ILE A 32 -9.90 0.02 0.89
C ILE A 32 -10.71 0.50 2.09
N ASP A 33 -11.59 1.49 1.91
CA ASP A 33 -12.40 2.04 3.01
C ASP A 33 -13.32 0.97 3.58
N ARG A 34 -13.97 0.19 2.70
CA ARG A 34 -14.83 -0.93 3.09
C ARG A 34 -14.05 -2.05 3.78
N ALA A 35 -12.85 -2.38 3.28
CA ALA A 35 -12.00 -3.38 3.91
C ALA A 35 -11.62 -2.96 5.34
N ARG A 36 -11.25 -1.68 5.52
CA ARG A 36 -10.92 -1.11 6.83
C ARG A 36 -12.14 -1.04 7.75
N GLU A 37 -13.33 -0.70 7.24
CA GLU A 37 -14.59 -0.74 7.99
C GLU A 37 -14.98 -2.16 8.42
N ALA A 38 -14.64 -3.16 7.62
CA ALA A 38 -14.85 -4.58 7.94
C ALA A 38 -13.80 -5.14 8.92
N GLY A 39 -12.84 -4.33 9.37
CA GLY A 39 -11.84 -4.69 10.38
C GLY A 39 -10.54 -5.28 9.83
N MET A 40 -10.29 -5.21 8.52
CA MET A 40 -8.99 -5.58 7.95
C MET A 40 -7.91 -4.63 8.47
N ASP A 41 -6.86 -5.14 9.10
CA ASP A 41 -5.74 -4.33 9.54
C ASP A 41 -4.87 -3.86 8.37
N ILE A 42 -4.04 -2.86 8.63
CA ILE A 42 -3.20 -2.23 7.61
C ILE A 42 -2.05 -3.13 7.14
N GLU A 43 -1.55 -4.02 8.00
CA GLU A 43 -0.55 -5.02 7.63
C GLU A 43 -1.10 -5.96 6.56
N THR A 44 -2.30 -6.51 6.78
CA THR A 44 -3.03 -7.36 5.84
C THR A 44 -3.31 -6.60 4.55
N LEU A 45 -3.78 -5.35 4.64
CA LEU A 45 -4.01 -4.51 3.47
C LEU A 45 -2.72 -4.32 2.63
N TYR A 46 -1.58 -4.11 3.29
CA TYR A 46 -0.31 -3.90 2.59
C TYR A 46 0.22 -5.19 1.96
N VAL A 47 0.25 -6.27 2.73
CA VAL A 47 0.89 -7.54 2.33
C VAL A 47 0.02 -8.37 1.41
N MET A 48 -1.30 -8.39 1.64
CA MET A 48 -2.26 -9.26 0.94
C MET A 48 -3.02 -8.55 -0.18
N VAL A 49 -3.06 -7.21 -0.21
CA VAL A 49 -3.79 -6.46 -1.25
C VAL A 49 -2.84 -5.60 -2.09
N PHE A 50 -2.14 -4.63 -1.49
CA PHE A 50 -1.33 -3.66 -2.26
C PHE A 50 -0.12 -4.31 -2.92
N GLN A 51 0.65 -5.07 -2.14
CA GLN A 51 1.86 -5.73 -2.63
C GLN A 51 1.58 -6.69 -3.81
N PRO A 52 0.64 -7.66 -3.73
CA PRO A 52 0.35 -8.53 -4.86
C PRO A 52 -0.28 -7.79 -6.04
N ALA A 53 -1.09 -6.75 -5.81
CA ALA A 53 -1.67 -5.97 -6.91
C ALA A 53 -0.60 -5.22 -7.70
N LEU A 54 0.37 -4.58 -7.04
CA LEU A 54 1.48 -3.90 -7.71
C LEU A 54 2.42 -4.89 -8.42
N ARG A 55 2.65 -6.09 -7.85
CA ARG A 55 3.39 -7.16 -8.55
C ARG A 55 2.69 -7.58 -9.84
N GLU A 56 1.37 -7.74 -9.80
CA GLU A 56 0.59 -8.11 -10.97
C GLU A 56 0.62 -7.02 -12.04
N ILE A 57 0.46 -5.74 -11.65
CA ILE A 57 0.63 -4.61 -12.58
C ILE A 57 2.03 -4.62 -13.23
N GLY A 58 3.08 -4.86 -12.44
CA GLY A 58 4.46 -4.97 -12.94
C GLY A 58 4.64 -6.14 -13.91
N SER A 59 4.03 -7.30 -13.64
CA SER A 59 4.03 -8.47 -14.53
C SER A 59 3.33 -8.16 -15.87
N LEU A 60 2.15 -7.53 -15.82
CA LEU A 60 1.40 -7.13 -17.01
C LEU A 60 2.16 -6.09 -17.85
N TRP A 61 2.86 -5.15 -17.20
CA TRP A 61 3.74 -4.22 -17.89
C TRP A 61 4.91 -4.93 -18.58
N GLN A 62 5.59 -5.85 -17.89
CA GLN A 62 6.67 -6.67 -18.48
C GLN A 62 6.19 -7.50 -19.67
N ALA A 63 4.94 -7.96 -19.63
CA ALA A 63 4.28 -8.68 -20.72
C ALA A 63 3.81 -7.77 -21.88
N ASN A 64 4.00 -6.45 -21.78
CA ASN A 64 3.46 -5.43 -22.72
C ASN A 64 1.91 -5.40 -22.79
N GLU A 65 1.22 -5.87 -21.76
CA GLU A 65 -0.24 -5.76 -21.64
C GLU A 65 -0.67 -4.40 -21.04
N LEU A 66 0.23 -3.76 -20.30
CA LEU A 66 0.07 -2.41 -19.76
C LEU A 66 1.22 -1.51 -20.21
N THR A 67 0.95 -0.21 -20.32
CA THR A 67 1.98 0.78 -20.61
C THR A 67 2.72 1.20 -19.34
N VAL A 68 3.87 1.85 -19.51
CA VAL A 68 4.59 2.49 -18.38
C VAL A 68 3.72 3.55 -17.68
N ALA A 69 2.82 4.21 -18.41
CA ALA A 69 1.92 5.20 -17.83
C ALA A 69 0.86 4.54 -16.93
N ASP A 70 0.38 3.34 -17.30
CA ASP A 70 -0.57 2.58 -16.50
C ASP A 70 0.08 2.08 -15.20
N GLU A 71 1.33 1.61 -15.26
CA GLU A 71 2.12 1.25 -14.08
C GLU A 71 2.27 2.45 -13.14
N HIS A 72 2.73 3.59 -13.66
CA HIS A 72 2.89 4.81 -12.87
C HIS A 72 1.57 5.29 -12.25
N LEU A 73 0.46 5.19 -12.99
CA LEU A 73 -0.86 5.52 -12.49
C LEU A 73 -1.27 4.59 -11.33
N ALA A 74 -1.06 3.29 -11.48
CA ALA A 74 -1.37 2.31 -10.45
C ALA A 74 -0.54 2.52 -9.17
N THR A 75 0.75 2.82 -9.33
CA THR A 75 1.66 3.17 -8.22
C THR A 75 1.18 4.44 -7.51
N ALA A 76 0.85 5.50 -8.25
CA ALA A 76 0.36 6.76 -7.66
C ALA A 76 -1.01 6.62 -6.94
N ILE A 77 -1.92 5.79 -7.48
CA ILE A 77 -3.19 5.47 -6.81
C ILE A 77 -2.90 4.74 -5.49
N THR A 78 -1.98 3.77 -5.51
CA THR A 78 -1.65 2.97 -4.32
C THR A 78 -1.02 3.81 -3.22
N GLN A 79 -0.13 4.75 -3.56
CA GLN A 79 0.43 5.67 -2.58
C GLN A 79 -0.62 6.54 -1.90
N ALA A 80 -1.58 7.05 -2.68
CA ALA A 80 -2.70 7.82 -2.13
C ALA A 80 -3.63 6.94 -1.27
N ALA A 81 -3.83 5.68 -1.65
CA ALA A 81 -4.60 4.69 -0.90
C ALA A 81 -3.92 4.35 0.45
N MET A 82 -2.59 4.21 0.47
CA MET A 82 -1.80 3.99 1.69
C MET A 82 -1.97 5.14 2.68
N ALA A 83 -1.77 6.38 2.24
CA ALA A 83 -1.95 7.56 3.08
C ALA A 83 -3.35 7.61 3.70
N ARG A 84 -4.38 7.35 2.88
CA ARG A 84 -5.77 7.28 3.32
C ARG A 84 -6.04 6.15 4.33
N ALA A 85 -5.48 4.97 4.11
CA ALA A 85 -5.68 3.82 4.99
C ALA A 85 -5.04 4.04 6.37
N PHE A 86 -3.87 4.69 6.39
CA PHE A 86 -3.10 4.99 7.59
C PHE A 86 -3.74 6.05 8.48
N GLU A 87 -4.41 7.07 7.91
CA GLU A 87 -5.11 8.11 8.68
C GLU A 87 -6.12 7.56 9.70
N ARG A 88 -6.69 6.36 9.46
CA ARG A 88 -7.65 5.72 10.36
C ARG A 88 -7.02 5.11 11.62
N ASP A 89 -5.74 4.77 11.58
CA ASP A 89 -4.99 4.17 12.70
C ASP A 89 -4.19 5.21 13.49
N PHE A 90 -4.36 6.50 13.17
CA PHE A 90 -3.58 7.57 13.77
C PHE A 90 -4.04 7.88 15.21
N GLU A 91 -3.73 6.97 16.14
CA GLU A 91 -3.60 7.28 17.57
C GLU A 91 -2.10 7.44 17.88
N TRP A 92 -1.63 8.68 17.95
CA TRP A 92 -0.23 8.98 18.26
C TRP A 92 0.11 8.59 19.71
N SER A 93 0.78 7.45 19.91
CA SER A 93 1.47 7.14 21.16
C SER A 93 2.93 6.73 20.89
N ALA A 94 3.76 7.69 20.48
CA ALA A 94 5.20 7.46 20.38
C ALA A 94 5.76 7.09 21.77
N ALA A 95 6.30 5.88 21.91
CA ALA A 95 7.05 5.49 23.10
C ALA A 95 8.47 6.05 22.99
N PRO A 96 8.99 6.80 23.98
CA PRO A 96 10.32 7.39 23.88
C PRO A 96 11.39 6.30 23.74
N GLY A 97 12.27 6.43 22.74
CA GLY A 97 13.53 5.68 22.65
C GLY A 97 13.79 4.84 21.40
N ARG A 98 12.98 4.92 20.33
CA ARG A 98 13.22 4.20 19.05
C ARG A 98 12.96 5.11 17.85
N SER A 99 13.96 5.31 16.98
CA SER A 99 13.84 6.15 15.78
C SER A 99 14.35 5.44 14.52
N LEU A 100 13.72 5.75 13.38
CA LEU A 100 14.11 5.27 12.05
C LEU A 100 14.21 6.45 11.08
N ILE A 101 15.32 6.51 10.34
CA ILE A 101 15.46 7.35 9.16
C ILE A 101 15.47 6.44 7.93
N ALA A 102 14.55 6.67 7.01
CA ALA A 102 14.41 5.86 5.79
C ALA A 102 14.64 6.72 4.53
N ALA A 103 15.47 6.21 3.63
CA ALA A 103 15.89 6.86 2.39
C ALA A 103 15.99 5.85 1.24
N CYS A 104 15.55 6.23 0.03
CA CYS A 104 15.76 5.45 -1.20
C CYS A 104 16.89 6.06 -2.06
N PRO A 105 17.86 5.27 -2.55
CA PRO A 105 18.93 5.76 -3.43
C PRO A 105 18.38 6.39 -4.72
N GLY A 106 18.95 7.50 -5.17
CA GLY A 106 18.30 8.45 -6.10
C GLY A 106 18.00 8.03 -7.55
N MET A 107 18.11 6.76 -7.90
CA MET A 107 17.62 6.19 -9.17
C MET A 107 16.52 5.15 -8.97
N GLU A 108 16.24 4.75 -7.73
CA GLU A 108 15.26 3.70 -7.41
C GLU A 108 13.91 4.32 -7.04
N ARG A 109 12.92 4.12 -7.91
CA ARG A 109 11.52 4.57 -7.74
C ARG A 109 10.68 3.60 -6.89
N HIS A 110 11.29 2.55 -6.34
CA HIS A 110 10.63 1.55 -5.48
C HIS A 110 10.38 2.08 -4.05
N GLU A 111 9.67 3.20 -3.96
CA GLU A 111 9.39 3.93 -2.72
C GLU A 111 8.25 3.32 -1.91
N VAL A 112 7.35 2.58 -2.57
CA VAL A 112 6.16 1.98 -1.95
C VAL A 112 6.54 1.01 -0.82
N GLY A 113 7.53 0.13 -1.05
CA GLY A 113 7.97 -0.83 -0.03
C GLY A 113 8.63 -0.15 1.18
N LEU A 114 9.40 0.91 0.95
CA LEU A 114 10.02 1.66 2.04
C LEU A 114 8.98 2.41 2.87
N ARG A 115 7.97 2.98 2.20
CA ARG A 115 6.83 3.61 2.87
C ARG A 115 6.02 2.61 3.70
N MET A 116 5.78 1.40 3.18
CA MET A 116 5.12 0.33 3.94
C MET A 116 5.86 0.02 5.24
N ILE A 117 7.19 -0.06 5.20
CA ILE A 117 8.02 -0.31 6.39
C ILE A 117 7.93 0.85 7.40
N CYS A 118 7.95 2.10 6.93
CA CYS A 118 7.78 3.27 7.81
C CYS A 118 6.43 3.25 8.54
N ASP A 119 5.34 3.08 7.81
CA ASP A 119 3.99 3.05 8.39
C ASP A 119 3.85 1.91 9.42
N LEU A 120 4.39 0.72 9.13
CA LEU A 120 4.37 -0.41 10.08
C LEU A 120 5.22 -0.14 11.34
N LEU A 121 6.35 0.54 11.21
CA LEU A 121 7.20 0.88 12.35
C LEU A 121 6.58 1.99 13.21
N ASP A 122 5.87 2.95 12.62
CA ASP A 122 5.06 3.93 13.35
C ASP A 122 3.99 3.25 14.21
N LEU A 123 3.28 2.25 13.67
CA LEU A 123 2.29 1.46 14.42
C LEU A 123 2.89 0.66 15.57
N LEU A 124 4.18 0.31 15.47
CA LEU A 124 4.94 -0.36 16.53
C LEU A 124 5.56 0.63 17.54
N GLY A 125 5.20 1.93 17.45
CA GLY A 125 5.60 2.97 18.38
C GLY A 125 6.99 3.56 18.14
N TRP A 126 7.55 3.40 16.94
CA TRP A 126 8.81 4.05 16.54
C TRP A 126 8.54 5.48 16.03
N GLU A 127 9.49 6.38 16.23
CA GLU A 127 9.50 7.68 15.57
C GLU A 127 10.15 7.53 14.19
N THR A 128 9.34 7.48 13.12
CA THR A 128 9.87 7.37 11.76
C THR A 128 9.93 8.73 11.04
N THR A 129 11.02 8.96 10.32
CA THR A 129 11.15 10.08 9.38
C THR A 129 11.44 9.53 7.99
N TYR A 130 10.46 9.67 7.09
CA TYR A 130 10.61 9.29 5.69
C TYR A 130 11.09 10.49 4.87
N LEU A 131 12.31 10.41 4.34
CA LEU A 131 12.96 11.52 3.63
C LEU A 131 12.61 11.59 2.13
N GLY A 132 11.85 10.63 1.60
CA GLY A 132 11.46 10.55 0.19
C GLY A 132 12.43 9.75 -0.68
N ALA A 133 12.12 9.68 -1.98
CA ALA A 133 13.01 9.17 -3.01
C ALA A 133 14.03 10.23 -3.43
N SER A 134 15.29 9.82 -3.65
CA SER A 134 16.40 10.68 -4.13
C SER A 134 17.02 11.64 -3.11
N VAL A 135 17.43 11.11 -1.96
CA VAL A 135 18.43 11.73 -1.06
C VAL A 135 19.82 11.12 -1.23
#